data_AF-A0A831UV95-F1
#
_entry.id   AF-A0A831UV95-F1
#
_cell.length_a   1.000
_cell.length_b   1.000
_cell.length_c   1.000
_cell.angle_alpha   90.00
_cell.angle_beta   90.00
_cell.angle_gamma   90.00
#
_symmetry.space_group_name_H-M   'P 1'
#
loop_
_entity.id
_entity.type
_entity.pdbx_description
1 polymer ?
#
loop_
_entity_poly.entity_id
_entity_poly.type
_entity_poly.pdbx_seq_one_letter_code
_entity_poly.pdbx_strand_id
1 'polypeptide(L)' 'MSHSPKVKAYYDGRADVLSITMRDGEPKYVVVGRGTFVVFADDEGIWSIDLEAERWDSDVDAVFPSMKIEIW' A
#
# COMPACT_ATOMS: atom_id res chain seq x y z
N MET A 1 5.42 -25.36 -9.85
CA MET A 1 5.39 -24.78 -8.49
C MET A 1 5.09 -23.30 -8.63
N SER A 2 3.89 -22.87 -8.25
CA SER A 2 3.54 -21.44 -8.26
C SER A 2 4.25 -20.78 -7.07
N HIS A 3 5.18 -19.87 -7.33
CA HIS A 3 5.72 -19.02 -6.28
C HIS A 3 4.67 -17.93 -6.04
N SER A 4 3.86 -18.09 -4.98
CA SER A 4 3.02 -16.99 -4.51
C SER A 4 3.93 -15.78 -4.24
N PRO A 5 3.63 -14.59 -4.80
CA PRO A 5 4.42 -13.41 -4.52
C PRO A 5 4.43 -13.18 -3.02
N LYS A 6 5.63 -13.17 -2.42
CA LYS A 6 5.80 -12.95 -0.98
C LYS A 6 5.63 -11.46 -0.71
N VAL A 7 4.51 -11.09 -0.10
CA VAL A 7 4.33 -9.78 0.51
C VAL A 7 5.30 -9.68 1.70
N LYS A 8 6.10 -8.61 1.75
CA LYS A 8 6.97 -8.30 2.90
C LYS A 8 6.33 -7.18 3.70
N ALA A 9 6.18 -7.37 4.99
CA ALA A 9 5.72 -6.33 5.91
C ALA A 9 6.79 -6.07 6.98
N TYR A 10 7.02 -4.80 7.30
CA TYR A 10 7.93 -4.36 8.34
C TYR A 10 7.27 -3.22 9.13
N TYR A 11 7.33 -3.30 10.45
CA TYR A 11 6.85 -2.25 11.34
C TYR A 11 8.01 -1.63 12.11
N ASP A 12 8.15 -0.31 12.04
CA ASP A 12 9.07 0.48 12.85
C ASP A 12 8.31 1.22 13.94
N GLY A 13 8.39 0.73 15.18
CA GLY A 13 7.73 1.36 16.33
C GLY A 13 8.36 2.68 16.80
N ARG A 14 9.52 3.10 16.27
CA ARG A 14 10.12 4.41 16.59
C ARG A 14 9.49 5.53 15.76
N ALA A 15 9.15 5.22 14.52
CA ALA A 15 8.50 6.15 13.60
C ALA A 15 6.99 5.90 13.49
N ASP A 16 6.50 4.80 14.07
CA ASP A 16 5.14 4.29 13.94
C ASP A 16 4.73 4.08 12.49
N VAL A 17 5.58 3.35 11.74
CA VAL A 17 5.41 3.12 10.30
C VAL A 17 5.24 1.64 10.00
N LEU A 18 4.12 1.28 9.37
CA LEU A 18 3.94 -0.01 8.72
C LEU A 18 4.28 0.11 7.23
N SER A 19 5.31 -0.60 6.78
CA SER A 19 5.72 -0.69 5.38
C SER A 19 5.33 -2.04 4.79
N ILE A 20 4.64 -2.03 3.65
CA ILE A 20 4.23 -3.23 2.94
C ILE A 20 4.78 -3.18 1.52
N THR A 21 5.55 -4.20 1.15
CA THR A 21 6.21 -4.29 -0.15
C THR A 21 5.72 -5.54 -0.87
N MET A 22 5.05 -5.31 -1.99
CA MET A 22 4.52 -6.38 -2.85
C MET A 22 5.58 -6.94 -3.81
N ARG A 23 6.57 -6.12 -4.18
CA ARG A 23 7.64 -6.48 -5.13
C ARG A 23 8.93 -5.75 -4.79
N ASP A 24 10.06 -6.45 -4.91
CA ASP A 24 11.40 -5.88 -4.76
C ASP A 24 11.76 -4.91 -5.90
N GLY A 25 12.61 -3.92 -5.59
CA GLY A 25 13.12 -2.90 -6.52
C GLY A 25 12.71 -1.48 -6.17
N GLU A 26 13.22 -0.51 -6.93
CA GLU A 26 12.92 0.91 -6.73
C GLU A 26 11.57 1.30 -7.37
N PRO A 27 10.73 2.10 -6.69
CA PRO A 27 9.47 2.57 -7.25
C PRO A 27 9.73 3.58 -8.39
N LYS A 28 9.09 3.36 -9.54
CA LYS A 28 9.12 4.33 -10.66
C LYS A 28 8.09 5.46 -10.50
N TYR A 29 6.95 5.14 -9.89
CA TYR A 29 5.86 6.07 -9.66
C TYR A 29 5.54 6.04 -8.16
N VAL A 30 5.34 7.22 -7.57
CA VAL A 30 5.04 7.38 -6.14
C VAL A 30 3.88 8.35 -6.00
N VAL A 31 2.90 7.98 -5.19
CA VAL A 31 1.82 8.85 -4.74
C VAL A 31 1.87 8.91 -3.23
N VAL A 32 1.70 10.12 -2.68
CA VAL A 32 1.64 10.35 -1.23
C VAL A 32 0.27 10.89 -0.87
N GLY A 33 -0.37 10.27 0.11
CA GLY A 33 -1.65 10.69 0.67
C GLY A 33 -1.58 10.75 2.19
N ARG A 34 -2.52 11.47 2.78
CA ARG A 34 -2.70 11.56 4.23
C ARG A 34 -4.14 11.21 4.56
N GLY A 35 -4.33 10.45 5.63
CA GLY A 35 -5.63 10.07 6.12
C GLY A 35 -5.57 8.85 7.01
N THR A 36 -6.65 8.10 7.04
CA THR A 36 -6.82 6.93 7.91
C THR A 36 -6.53 5.66 7.12
N PHE A 37 -6.02 4.64 7.79
CA PHE A 37 -5.97 3.29 7.24
C PHE A 37 -6.65 2.32 8.19
N VAL A 38 -7.22 1.25 7.62
CA VAL A 38 -7.83 0.17 8.39
C VAL A 38 -7.19 -1.14 7.95
N VAL A 39 -6.69 -1.92 8.91
CA VAL A 39 -6.15 -3.25 8.66
C VAL A 39 -7.14 -4.28 9.17
N PHE A 40 -7.62 -5.14 8.29
CA PHE A 40 -8.45 -6.30 8.62
C PHE A 40 -7.54 -7.52 8.70
N ALA A 41 -7.55 -8.23 9.82
CA ALA A 41 -6.72 -9.42 10.04
C ALA A 41 -7.46 -10.47 10.88
N ASP A 42 -7.08 -11.73 10.71
CA ASP A 42 -7.54 -12.89 11.47
C ASP A 42 -6.36 -13.80 11.86
N ASP A 43 -6.65 -15.03 12.28
CA ASP A 43 -5.65 -16.01 12.71
C ASP A 43 -4.69 -16.44 11.58
N GLU A 44 -5.04 -16.21 10.31
CA GLU A 44 -4.19 -16.49 9.15
C GLU A 44 -3.35 -15.28 8.70
N GLY A 45 -3.61 -14.10 9.28
CA GLY A 45 -2.86 -12.87 9.04
C GLY A 45 -3.71 -11.73 8.48
N ILE A 46 -3.08 -10.80 7.77
CA ILE A 46 -3.78 -9.65 7.18
C ILE A 46 -4.65 -10.12 6.02
N TRP A 47 -5.95 -9.87 6.13
CA TRP A 47 -6.97 -10.14 5.12
C TRP A 47 -7.10 -8.99 4.11
N SER A 48 -7.16 -7.74 4.60
CA SER A 48 -7.30 -6.54 3.75
C SER A 48 -6.71 -5.31 4.43
N ILE A 49 -6.38 -4.30 3.62
CA ILE A 49 -5.99 -2.97 4.08
C ILE A 49 -6.74 -1.94 3.25
N ASP A 50 -7.50 -1.10 3.93
CA ASP A 50 -8.17 0.04 3.33
C ASP A 50 -7.38 1.31 3.62
N LEU A 51 -7.19 2.13 2.60
CA LEU A 51 -6.54 3.44 2.69
C LEU A 51 -7.58 4.51 2.38
N GLU A 52 -7.99 5.25 3.40
CA GLU A 52 -8.87 6.41 3.25
C GLU A 52 -8.00 7.67 3.20
N ALA A 53 -7.97 8.32 2.05
CA ALA A 53 -7.26 9.58 1.90
C ALA A 53 -8.19 10.75 2.24
N GLU A 54 -7.86 11.49 3.31
CA GLU A 54 -8.41 12.82 3.55
C GLU A 54 -7.89 13.81 2.49
N ARG A 55 -6.63 13.61 2.06
CA ARG A 55 -5.97 14.44 1.06
C ARG A 55 -4.89 13.64 0.32
N TRP A 56 -4.76 13.92 -0.98
CA TRP A 56 -3.59 13.53 -1.76
C TRP A 56 -2.63 14.70 -1.91
N ASP A 57 -1.34 14.43 -1.69
CA ASP A 57 -0.24 15.38 -1.96
C ASP A 57 0.21 15.30 -3.44
N SER A 58 -0.39 14.40 -4.23
CA SER A 58 -0.12 14.16 -5.66
C SER A 58 -1.40 14.23 -6.50
N ASP A 59 -1.26 14.49 -7.80
CA ASP A 59 -2.36 14.37 -8.77
C ASP A 59 -2.63 12.89 -9.07
N VAL A 60 -3.58 12.31 -8.36
CA VAL A 60 -3.87 10.87 -8.45
C VAL A 60 -4.50 10.47 -9.77
N ASP A 61 -5.33 11.34 -10.36
CA ASP A 61 -5.98 11.07 -11.64
C ASP A 61 -4.96 10.94 -12.77
N ALA A 62 -3.87 11.70 -12.70
CA ALA A 62 -2.76 11.59 -13.65
C ALA A 62 -1.86 10.36 -13.41
N VAL A 63 -1.68 9.94 -12.14
CA VAL A 63 -0.67 8.93 -11.77
C VAL A 63 -1.22 7.51 -11.66
N PHE A 64 -2.43 7.34 -11.11
CA PHE A 64 -3.04 6.01 -10.88
C PHE A 64 -3.16 5.15 -12.14
N PRO A 65 -3.52 5.69 -13.32
CA PRO A 65 -3.52 4.91 -14.56
C PRO A 65 -2.13 4.33 -14.89
N SER A 66 -1.05 5.08 -14.63
CA SER A 66 0.34 4.61 -14.83
C SER A 66 0.76 3.53 -13.82
N MET A 67 0.10 3.50 -12.67
CA MET A 67 0.28 2.47 -11.63
C MET A 67 -0.59 1.22 -11.85
N LYS A 68 -1.41 1.19 -12.90
CA LYS A 68 -2.40 0.13 -13.16
C LYS A 68 -3.45 0.00 -12.05
N ILE A 69 -3.80 1.12 -11.43
CA ILE A 69 -4.91 1.20 -10.48
C ILE A 69 -6.17 1.55 -11.28
N GLU A 70 -7.22 0.76 -11.11
CA GLU A 70 -8.55 1.04 -11.69
C GLU A 70 -9.41 1.71 -10.61
N ILE A 71 -9.95 2.89 -10.94
CA ILE A 71 -10.91 3.61 -10.10
C ILE A 71 -12.31 3.24 -10.61
N TRP A 72 -13.18 2.84 -9.69
CA TRP A 72 -14.56 2.41 -9.96
C TRP A 72 -15.56 3.40 -9.37
#